data_AF-A0A6M4WGK3-F1
#
_entry.id   AF-A0A6M4WGK3-F1
#
_cell.length_a   1.000
_cell.length_b   1.000
_cell.length_c   1.000
_cell.angle_alpha   90.00
_cell.angle_beta   90.00
_cell.angle_gamma   90.00
#
_symmetry.space_group_name_H-M   'P 1'
#
loop_
_entity.id
_entity.type
_entity.pdbx_description
1 polymer ?
#
loop_
_entity_poly.entity_id
_entity_poly.type
_entity_poly.pdbx_seq_one_letter_code
_entity_poly.pdbx_strand_id
1 'polypeptide(L)'
;MGIFATRYRIAAEGLAAGLRRALAAGRLKPEAGPDQVAREILAVSDGLQIQWAIAQGRLDFVAEYRAYLDRLARTLTTDGRALDRPQHRRSPAAASLPSWSPRLRTVRRAHSPSRSAEGVVSTESGRRARGPPRRAGSR
;
A
#
# COMPACT_ATOMS: atom_id res chain seq x y z
N MET A 1 -10.22 -0.18 8.82
CA MET A 1 -8.98 0.54 8.42
C MET A 1 -8.16 -0.35 7.50
N GLY A 2 -7.73 0.15 6.34
CA GLY A 2 -7.07 -0.66 5.31
C GLY A 2 -5.69 -1.19 5.72
N ILE A 3 -5.23 -2.25 5.04
CA ILE A 3 -3.94 -2.93 5.31
C ILE A 3 -2.74 -1.97 5.37
N PHE A 4 -2.69 -0.95 4.53
CA PHE A 4 -1.62 0.04 4.49
C PHE A 4 -1.55 0.90 5.77
N ALA A 5 -2.70 1.36 6.27
CA ALA A 5 -2.76 2.13 7.50
C ALA A 5 -2.28 1.29 8.70
N THR A 6 -2.66 0.01 8.75
CA THR A 6 -2.19 -0.93 9.78
C THR A 6 -0.69 -1.15 9.70
N ARG A 7 -0.16 -1.38 8.50
CA ARG A 7 1.28 -1.58 8.28
C ARG A 7 2.10 -0.35 8.65
N TYR A 8 1.63 0.84 8.27
CA TYR A 8 2.27 2.10 8.63
C TYR A 8 2.29 2.30 10.14
N ARG A 9 1.15 2.07 10.82
CA ARG A 9 1.06 2.17 12.28
C ARG A 9 2.03 1.22 12.98
N ILE A 10 2.11 -0.04 12.56
CA ILE A 10 3.04 -1.03 13.12
C ILE A 10 4.50 -0.56 12.95
N ALA A 11 4.86 -0.03 11.79
CA ALA A 11 6.21 0.49 11.55
C ALA A 11 6.52 1.70 12.45
N ALA A 12 5.60 2.64 12.57
CA ALA A 12 5.74 3.82 13.41
C ALA A 12 5.85 3.44 14.90
N GLU A 13 4.99 2.54 15.38
CA GLU A 13 5.02 2.04 16.76
C GLU A 13 6.33 1.31 17.06
N GLY A 14 6.82 0.49 16.12
CA GLY A 14 8.10 -0.21 16.27
C GLY A 14 9.30 0.74 16.39
N LEU A 15 9.37 1.76 15.53
CA LEU A 15 10.40 2.81 15.59
C LEU A 15 10.30 3.62 16.89
N ALA A 16 9.10 4.08 17.24
CA ALA A 16 8.88 4.85 18.46
C ALA A 16 9.25 4.04 19.71
N ALA A 17 8.94 2.75 19.76
CA ALA A 17 9.34 1.87 20.85
C ALA A 17 10.86 1.77 21.00
N GLY A 18 11.60 1.69 19.89
CA GLY A 18 13.06 1.72 19.90
C GLY A 18 13.61 3.03 20.46
N LEU A 19 13.07 4.15 20.01
CA LEU A 19 13.46 5.49 20.46
C LEU A 19 13.15 5.71 21.95
N ARG A 20 11.99 5.26 22.44
CA ARG A 20 11.65 5.30 23.87
C ARG A 20 12.63 4.51 24.72
N ARG A 21 13.08 3.33 24.27
CA ARG A 21 14.12 2.57 24.98
C ARG A 21 15.46 3.30 25.01
N ALA A 22 15.83 3.99 23.93
CA ALA A 22 17.04 4.79 23.89
C ALA A 22 16.97 6.02 24.81
N LEU A 23 15.81 6.69 24.85
CA LEU A 23 15.52 7.79 25.76
C LEU A 23 15.57 7.35 27.23
N ALA A 24 14.90 6.25 27.58
CA ALA A 24 14.92 5.69 28.93
C ALA A 24 16.33 5.27 29.38
N ALA A 25 17.22 4.93 28.44
CA ALA A 25 18.62 4.62 28.70
C ALA A 25 19.53 5.86 28.74
N GLY A 26 19.01 7.09 28.67
CA GLY A 26 19.78 8.32 28.68
C GLY A 26 20.63 8.59 27.43
N ARG A 27 20.37 7.85 26.33
CA ARG A 27 21.10 8.00 25.07
C ARG A 27 20.56 9.10 24.16
N LEU A 28 19.30 9.49 24.37
CA LEU A 28 18.66 10.60 23.67
C LEU A 28 18.42 11.77 24.62
N LYS A 29 18.41 12.98 24.08
CA LYS A 29 18.07 14.19 24.83
C LYS A 29 16.65 14.09 25.40
N PRO A 30 16.37 14.61 26.62
CA PRO A 30 15.05 14.50 27.25
C PRO A 30 13.88 15.03 26.41
N GLU A 31 14.15 16.06 25.59
CA GLU A 31 13.19 16.70 24.69
C GLU A 31 12.92 15.92 23.39
N ALA A 32 13.64 14.82 23.14
CA ALA A 32 13.44 14.01 21.95
C ALA A 32 12.04 13.36 21.99
N GLY A 33 11.13 13.80 21.10
CA GLY A 33 9.77 13.25 20.99
C GLY A 33 9.73 11.95 20.18
N PRO A 34 9.68 10.74 20.79
CA PRO A 34 9.92 9.48 20.09
C PRO A 34 8.91 9.17 19.00
N ASP A 35 7.63 9.48 19.23
CA ASP A 35 6.56 9.31 18.24
C ASP A 35 6.70 10.25 17.05
N GLN A 36 7.12 11.48 17.30
CA GLN A 36 7.27 12.49 16.26
C GLN A 36 8.48 12.16 15.37
N VAL A 37 9.61 11.81 16.00
CA VAL A 37 10.81 11.33 15.31
C VAL A 37 10.52 10.07 14.50
N ALA A 38 9.75 9.11 15.03
CA ALA A 38 9.39 7.90 14.29
C ALA A 38 8.61 8.21 13.00
N ARG A 39 7.65 9.15 13.05
CA ARG A 39 6.89 9.59 11.87
C ARG A 39 7.77 10.36 10.89
N GLU A 40 8.68 11.20 11.38
CA GLU A 40 9.64 11.93 10.56
C GLU A 40 10.53 10.96 9.76
N ILE A 41 11.08 9.94 10.43
CA ILE A 41 11.87 8.87 9.81
C ILE A 41 11.10 8.18 8.68
N LEU A 42 9.83 7.80 8.92
CA LEU A 42 9.00 7.17 7.89
C LEU A 42 8.69 8.13 6.73
N ALA A 43 8.34 9.38 7.02
CA ALA A 43 8.04 10.37 5.99
C ALA A 43 9.24 10.62 5.05
N VAL A 44 10.45 10.68 5.60
CA VAL A 44 11.67 10.79 4.78
C VAL A 44 11.92 9.54 3.95
N SER A 45 11.73 8.35 4.53
CA SER A 45 11.82 7.08 3.78
C SER A 45 10.84 7.05 2.60
N ASP A 46 9.58 7.41 2.81
CA ASP A 46 8.54 7.42 1.77
C ASP A 46 8.88 8.42 0.65
N GLY A 47 9.33 9.64 1.02
CA GLY A 47 9.76 10.65 0.05
C GLY A 47 10.97 10.22 -0.77
N LEU A 48 11.93 9.51 -0.17
CA LEU A 48 13.07 8.94 -0.87
C LEU A 48 12.67 7.78 -1.80
N GLN A 49 11.68 6.96 -1.43
CA GLN A 49 11.17 5.89 -2.29
C GLN A 49 10.54 6.44 -3.58
N ILE A 50 9.76 7.53 -3.46
CA ILE A 50 9.17 8.22 -4.62
C ILE A 50 10.27 8.78 -5.52
N GLN A 51 11.27 9.47 -4.95
CA GLN A 51 12.38 10.02 -5.72
C GLN A 51 13.22 8.93 -6.39
N TRP A 52 13.45 7.81 -5.71
CA TRP A 52 14.12 6.64 -6.28
C TRP A 52 13.37 6.07 -7.49
N ALA A 53 12.04 5.97 -7.39
CA ALA A 53 11.19 5.50 -8.49
C ALA A 53 11.23 6.47 -9.69
N ILE A 54 11.11 7.78 -9.44
CA ILE A 54 11.22 8.83 -10.48
C ILE A 54 12.62 8.82 -11.13
N ALA A 55 13.67 8.64 -10.33
CA ALA A 55 15.04 8.56 -10.80
C ALA A 55 15.37 7.21 -11.49
N GLN A 56 14.40 6.29 -11.62
CA GLN A 56 14.59 4.97 -12.19
C GLN A 56 15.76 4.21 -11.55
N GLY A 57 15.89 4.33 -10.23
CA GLY A 57 16.94 3.67 -9.46
C GLY A 57 18.31 4.37 -9.46
N ARG A 58 18.46 5.53 -10.12
CA ARG A 58 19.72 6.31 -10.11
C ARG A 58 20.00 7.03 -8.79
N LEU A 59 19.00 7.17 -7.93
CA LEU A 59 19.17 7.70 -6.57
C LEU A 59 19.76 6.60 -5.68
N ASP A 60 20.85 6.92 -4.97
CA ASP A 60 21.35 6.04 -3.91
C ASP A 60 20.47 6.20 -2.65
N PHE A 61 19.34 5.49 -2.63
CA PHE A 61 18.38 5.53 -1.52
C PHE A 61 19.05 5.26 -0.17
N VAL A 62 19.97 4.29 -0.11
CA VAL A 62 20.60 3.86 1.13
C VAL A 62 21.55 4.94 1.64
N ALA A 63 22.37 5.52 0.76
CA ALA A 63 23.27 6.60 1.14
C ALA A 63 22.50 7.83 1.63
N GLU A 64 21.45 8.25 0.92
CA GLU A 64 20.66 9.43 1.28
C GLU A 64 19.90 9.23 2.59
N TYR A 65 19.24 8.08 2.75
CA TYR A 65 18.52 7.79 3.99
C TYR A 65 19.47 7.69 5.18
N ARG A 66 20.65 7.09 4.99
CA ARG A 66 21.67 7.05 6.02
C ARG A 66 22.18 8.44 6.38
N ALA A 67 22.45 9.30 5.39
CA ALA A 67 22.92 10.65 5.64
C ALA A 67 21.91 11.47 6.44
N TYR A 68 20.61 11.27 6.16
CA TYR A 68 19.54 11.83 6.97
C TYR A 68 19.56 11.30 8.41
N LEU A 69 19.59 9.97 8.61
CA LEU A 69 19.61 9.38 9.94
C LEU A 69 20.87 9.76 10.74
N ASP A 70 22.01 9.98 10.07
CA ASP A 70 23.25 10.46 10.71
C ASP A 70 23.07 11.87 11.28
N ARG A 71 22.51 12.79 10.48
CA ARG A 71 22.21 14.15 10.93
C ARG A 71 21.20 14.13 12.08
N LEU A 72 20.16 13.32 11.96
CA LEU A 72 19.13 13.16 12.99
C LEU A 72 19.72 12.55 14.28
N ALA A 73 20.62 11.58 14.18
CA ALA A 73 21.27 11.01 15.35
C ALA A 73 22.09 12.08 16.10
N ARG A 74 22.84 12.92 15.40
CA ARG A 74 23.62 14.02 16.02
C ARG A 74 22.75 15.05 16.72
N THR A 75 21.54 15.29 16.24
CA THR A 75 20.62 16.24 16.87
C THR A 75 19.92 15.65 18.09
N LEU A 76 19.61 14.35 18.07
CA LEU A 76 18.83 13.67 19.12
C LEU A 76 19.67 13.06 20.24
N THR A 77 20.92 12.67 19.98
CA THR A 77 21.77 12.00 20.98
C THR A 77 22.32 12.98 22.01
N THR A 78 22.50 12.52 23.25
CA THR A 78 23.06 13.33 24.33
C THR A 78 24.53 13.68 24.12
N ASP A 79 25.29 12.79 23.49
CA ASP A 79 26.71 12.95 23.18
C ASP A 79 26.96 13.54 21.77
N GLY A 80 25.90 13.86 21.02
CA GLY A 80 25.98 14.39 19.67
C GLY A 80 26.60 13.41 18.66
N ARG A 81 26.70 12.11 19.00
CA ARG A 81 27.30 11.13 18.11
C ARG A 81 26.40 10.82 16.93
N ALA A 82 27.08 10.58 15.82
CA ALA A 82 26.51 10.11 14.58
C ALA A 82 26.18 8.61 14.63
N LEU A 83 25.54 8.10 13.59
CA LEU A 83 25.42 6.65 13.44
C LEU A 83 26.80 6.06 13.16
N ASP A 84 27.14 4.96 13.85
CA ASP A 84 28.39 4.23 13.61
C ASP A 84 28.60 3.97 12.13
N ARG A 85 29.80 4.32 11.64
CA ARG A 85 30.15 4.25 10.23
C ARG A 85 30.10 2.78 9.78
N PRO A 86 29.22 2.37 8.84
CA PRO A 86 29.22 1.04 8.29
C PRO A 86 30.23 1.03 7.16
N GLN A 87 30.86 -0.12 7.01
CA GLN A 87 31.76 -0.39 5.91
C GLN A 87 30.91 -0.68 4.66
N HIS A 88 30.36 0.35 4.00
CA HIS A 88 29.62 0.14 2.75
C HIS A 88 30.55 0.36 1.55
N ARG A 89 30.96 -0.74 0.91
CA ARG A 89 31.49 -0.69 -0.46
C ARG A 89 30.42 -0.06 -1.35
N ARG A 90 30.74 1.01 -2.09
CA ARG A 90 29.84 1.57 -3.12
C ARG A 90 29.39 0.44 -4.04
N SER A 91 28.07 0.22 -4.13
CA SER A 91 27.51 -0.74 -5.07
C SER A 91 27.55 -0.14 -6.49
N PRO A 92 28.05 -0.84 -7.52
CA PRO A 92 28.10 -0.34 -8.90
C PRO A 92 26.74 -0.37 -9.61
N ALA A 93 25.64 -0.58 -8.89
CA ALA A 93 24.32 -0.95 -9.43
C ALA A 93 23.61 0.13 -10.27
N ALA A 94 24.19 1.32 -10.46
CA ALA A 94 23.70 2.27 -11.47
C ALA A 94 23.96 1.80 -12.91
N ALA A 95 24.82 0.79 -13.14
CA ALA A 95 25.24 0.38 -14.48
C ALA A 95 24.42 -0.77 -15.11
N SER A 96 23.55 -1.46 -14.37
CA SER A 96 22.81 -2.59 -14.94
C SER A 96 21.62 -2.99 -14.05
N LEU A 97 20.43 -2.53 -14.41
CA LEU A 97 19.18 -3.14 -13.92
C LEU A 97 18.46 -3.84 -15.09
N PRO A 98 17.88 -5.03 -14.86
CA PRO A 98 17.08 -5.73 -15.84
C PRO A 98 15.79 -4.97 -16.13
N SER A 99 15.40 -4.92 -17.41
CA SER A 99 14.16 -4.30 -17.87
C SER A 99 12.94 -4.99 -17.25
N TRP A 100 12.35 -4.38 -16.24
CA TRP A 100 11.05 -4.80 -15.74
C TRP A 100 9.96 -4.32 -16.71
N SER A 101 9.38 -5.24 -17.47
CA SER A 101 8.20 -5.02 -18.31
C SER A 101 6.96 -5.58 -17.62
N PRO A 102 5.92 -4.78 -17.32
CA PRO A 102 4.68 -5.30 -16.75
C PRO A 102 3.86 -5.98 -17.85
N ARG A 103 3.82 -7.32 -17.87
CA ARG A 103 2.82 -8.05 -18.67
C ARG A 103 1.46 -7.85 -17.99
N LEU A 104 0.66 -6.94 -18.55
CA LEU A 104 -0.77 -6.85 -18.26
C LEU A 104 -1.42 -8.18 -18.66
N ARG A 105 -1.78 -9.03 -17.70
CA ARG A 105 -2.70 -10.14 -17.93
C ARG A 105 -4.10 -9.54 -18.08
N THR A 106 -4.58 -9.43 -19.31
CA THR A 106 -5.99 -9.20 -19.60
C THR A 106 -6.81 -10.37 -19.07
N VAL A 107 -7.56 -10.15 -18.00
CA VAL A 107 -8.59 -11.10 -17.54
C VAL A 107 -9.75 -11.01 -18.53
N ARG A 108 -9.84 -11.98 -19.44
CA ARG A 108 -10.98 -12.12 -20.35
C ARG A 108 -12.17 -12.67 -19.55
N ARG A 109 -13.13 -11.80 -19.22
CA ARG A 109 -14.41 -12.18 -18.60
C ARG A 109 -15.21 -13.03 -19.59
N ALA A 110 -15.31 -14.33 -19.34
CA ALA A 110 -16.16 -15.21 -20.14
C ALA A 110 -17.64 -14.86 -19.88
N HIS A 111 -18.33 -14.37 -20.91
CA HIS A 111 -19.79 -14.37 -20.98
C HIS A 111 -20.24 -15.79 -21.34
N SER A 112 -21.05 -16.42 -20.49
CA SER A 112 -21.81 -17.62 -20.85
C SER A 112 -23.17 -17.20 -21.42
N PRO A 113 -23.53 -17.55 -22.67
CA PRO A 113 -24.87 -17.35 -23.17
C PRO A 113 -25.78 -18.52 -22.75
N SER A 114 -26.98 -18.16 -22.28
CA SER A 114 -28.11 -19.06 -22.05
C SER A 114 -28.52 -19.77 -23.34
N ARG A 115 -28.58 -21.11 -23.33
CA ARG A 115 -29.30 -21.90 -24.35
C ARG A 115 -30.57 -22.48 -23.74
N SER A 116 -31.70 -22.02 -24.25
CA SER A 116 -33.00 -22.68 -24.20
C SER A 116 -33.15 -23.61 -25.41
N ALA A 117 -33.79 -24.76 -25.19
CA ALA A 117 -34.48 -25.70 -26.11
C ALA A 117 -34.22 -27.13 -25.60
N GLU A 118 -35.14 -28.08 -25.54
CA GLU A 118 -36.56 -28.22 -25.88
C GLU A 118 -36.98 -29.61 -25.34
N GLY A 119 -38.29 -29.84 -25.18
CA GLY A 119 -38.87 -31.18 -25.20
C GLY A 119 -39.58 -31.59 -23.91
N VAL A 120 -40.91 -31.52 -23.92
CA VAL A 120 -41.81 -32.70 -23.96
C VAL A 120 -43.25 -32.18 -24.13
N VAL A 121 -43.91 -32.65 -25.19
CA VAL A 121 -45.33 -32.51 -25.47
C VAL A 121 -46.09 -33.59 -24.71
N SER A 122 -47.20 -33.26 -24.05
CA SER A 122 -48.37 -34.16 -23.93
C SER A 122 -49.66 -33.43 -23.53
N THR A 123 -50.58 -33.35 -24.49
CA THR A 123 -52.04 -33.63 -24.45
C THR A 123 -52.96 -33.12 -23.32
N GLU A 124 -53.84 -32.19 -23.73
CA GLU A 124 -55.31 -32.32 -23.83
C GLU A 124 -56.25 -32.12 -22.62
N SER A 125 -57.28 -31.32 -22.90
CA SER A 125 -58.67 -31.37 -22.41
C SER A 125 -59.13 -30.34 -21.37
N GLY A 126 -60.22 -29.64 -21.69
CA GLY A 126 -61.07 -28.97 -20.69
C GLY A 126 -61.70 -27.64 -21.08
N ARG A 127 -62.77 -27.67 -21.89
CA ARG A 127 -63.66 -26.53 -22.19
C ARG A 127 -64.38 -25.96 -20.96
N ARG A 128 -64.80 -24.68 -21.09
CA ARG A 128 -65.91 -23.92 -20.43
C ARG A 128 -65.38 -22.74 -19.57
N ALA A 129 -65.96 -21.54 -19.55
CA ALA A 129 -67.14 -20.96 -20.19
C ALA A 129 -67.13 -19.42 -20.05
N ARG A 130 -67.76 -18.75 -21.04
CA ARG A 130 -68.64 -17.56 -20.96
C ARG A 130 -68.24 -16.32 -20.14
N GLY A 131 -68.24 -15.17 -20.84
CA GLY A 131 -68.96 -13.96 -20.37
C GLY A 131 -68.16 -12.65 -20.32
N PRO A 132 -68.40 -11.68 -21.23
CA PRO A 132 -68.07 -10.25 -21.07
C PRO A 132 -69.24 -9.53 -20.33
N PRO A 133 -69.15 -8.26 -19.82
CA PRO A 133 -68.64 -7.11 -20.57
C PRO A 133 -68.00 -5.91 -19.80
N ARG A 134 -67.45 -5.03 -20.64
CA ARG A 134 -67.10 -3.60 -20.50
C ARG A 134 -67.80 -2.79 -19.38
N ARG A 135 -67.06 -1.83 -18.83
CA ARG A 135 -67.43 -0.40 -18.90
C ARG A 135 -66.22 0.53 -18.77
N ALA A 136 -66.14 1.45 -19.73
CA ALA A 136 -65.35 2.67 -19.67
C ALA A 136 -66.10 3.73 -18.86
N GLY A 137 -65.37 4.62 -18.19
CA GLY A 137 -65.93 5.75 -17.46
C GLY A 137 -64.83 6.67 -16.96
N SER A 138 -64.39 7.57 -17.83
CA SER A 138 -63.54 8.72 -17.55
C SER A 138 -64.27 9.79 -16.72
N ARG A 139 -63.62 10.31 -15.67
CA ARG A 139 -63.36 11.74 -15.43
C ARG A 139 -62.63 11.94 -14.11
#